data_AF-A0A8H2K6Z7-F1
#
_entry.id   AF-A0A8H2K6Z7-F1
#
_cell.length_a   1.000
_cell.length_b   1.000
_cell.length_c   1.000
_cell.angle_alpha   90.00
_cell.angle_beta   90.00
_cell.angle_gamma   90.00
#
_symmetry.space_group_name_H-M   'P 1'
#
loop_
_entity.id
_entity.type
_entity.pdbx_description
1 polymer ?
#
loop_
_entity_poly.entity_id
_entity_poly.type
_entity_poly.pdbx_seq_one_letter_code
_entity_poly.pdbx_strand_id
1 'polypeptide(L)'
;MRLPNLVRAAGGVLLLALLSGCVPTDASPQPEPTPTFVAPYASDEEALAAAEEAYAEYLRVINVTLRTAVVDEALFKSVAVGAELADAVSVYSRIAKEGKYSTADITFDQTSLQRYSTDGSPKELVTIYVCEDLSKAYLLDSDGNRVKDQSVPPRIVQISFDYSVDQETLLLSDRQPWVETSC
;
A
#
# COMPACT_ATOMS: atom_id res chain seq x y z
N MET A 1 46.48 -27.84 -49.35
CA MET A 1 46.13 -28.57 -50.58
C MET A 1 45.98 -30.04 -50.26
N ARG A 2 44.90 -30.66 -50.75
CA ARG A 2 44.57 -32.11 -50.83
C ARG A 2 43.83 -32.75 -49.64
N LEU A 3 42.51 -32.74 -49.75
CA LEU A 3 41.64 -33.87 -49.37
C LEU A 3 41.87 -35.05 -50.33
N PRO A 4 41.52 -36.26 -49.90
CA PRO A 4 40.47 -37.04 -50.57
C PRO A 4 39.47 -37.66 -49.56
N ASN A 5 38.14 -37.62 -49.77
CA ASN A 5 37.31 -38.47 -50.67
C ASN A 5 37.43 -39.98 -50.28
N LEU A 6 36.41 -40.80 -49.97
CA LEU A 6 35.06 -41.08 -50.51
C LEU A 6 34.45 -42.21 -49.61
N VAL A 7 33.21 -42.16 -49.10
CA VAL A 7 31.92 -42.64 -49.68
C VAL A 7 31.53 -44.12 -49.41
N ARG A 8 30.26 -44.30 -48.95
CA ARG A 8 29.32 -45.45 -49.00
C ARG A 8 29.60 -46.67 -48.11
N ALA A 9 28.64 -47.49 -47.67
CA ALA A 9 27.19 -47.46 -47.46
C ALA A 9 26.77 -48.87 -46.96
N ALA A 10 25.65 -48.94 -46.22
CA ALA A 10 24.74 -50.09 -46.07
C ALA A 10 25.16 -51.33 -45.24
N GLY A 11 24.20 -51.81 -44.43
CA GLY A 11 24.14 -53.20 -43.95
C GLY A 11 23.77 -53.33 -42.47
N GLY A 12 22.48 -53.32 -42.14
CA GLY A 12 21.99 -53.54 -40.78
C GLY A 12 22.03 -55.02 -40.35
N VAL A 13 22.18 -55.24 -39.04
CA VAL A 13 21.80 -56.48 -38.35
C VAL A 13 21.21 -56.10 -36.99
N LEU A 14 20.00 -56.61 -36.75
CA LEU A 14 19.23 -56.56 -35.50
C LEU A 14 20.01 -57.11 -34.31
N LEU A 15 19.93 -56.42 -33.16
CA LEU A 15 20.11 -57.00 -31.83
C LEU A 15 19.01 -56.45 -30.90
N LEU A 16 18.03 -57.30 -30.62
CA LEU A 16 16.99 -57.16 -29.60
C LEU A 16 17.56 -57.57 -28.24
N ALA A 17 17.55 -56.66 -27.26
CA ALA A 17 17.63 -56.89 -25.80
C ALA A 17 17.86 -55.53 -25.13
N LEU A 18 17.19 -55.03 -24.09
CA LEU A 18 16.15 -55.49 -23.17
C LEU A 18 15.51 -54.19 -22.66
N LEU A 19 14.21 -53.98 -22.81
CA LEU A 19 13.52 -52.87 -22.17
C LEU A 19 13.27 -53.23 -20.70
N SER A 20 14.23 -52.94 -19.82
CA SER A 20 13.94 -52.73 -18.39
C SER A 20 13.53 -51.27 -18.21
N GLY A 21 12.25 -50.97 -18.49
CA GLY A 21 11.67 -49.68 -18.13
C GLY A 21 11.54 -49.60 -16.61
N CYS A 22 12.45 -48.88 -15.97
CA CYS A 22 12.23 -48.38 -14.61
C CYS A 22 11.00 -47.48 -14.64
N VAL A 23 9.99 -47.84 -13.86
CA VAL A 23 8.89 -46.93 -13.49
C VAL A 23 9.23 -46.37 -12.11
N PRO A 24 9.75 -45.14 -12.01
CA PRO A 24 9.42 -44.28 -10.90
C PRO A 24 8.12 -43.56 -11.26
N THR A 25 7.02 -44.00 -10.67
CA THR A 25 5.87 -43.12 -10.41
C THR A 25 6.34 -42.11 -9.38
N ASP A 26 7.01 -41.06 -9.84
CA ASP A 26 7.03 -39.78 -9.13
C ASP A 26 5.94 -38.94 -9.77
N ALA A 27 4.72 -39.07 -9.24
CA ALA A 27 3.73 -38.03 -9.41
C ALA A 27 4.31 -36.79 -8.73
N SER A 28 4.99 -35.96 -9.52
CA SER A 28 5.41 -34.64 -9.08
C SER A 28 4.18 -33.97 -8.46
N PRO A 29 4.24 -33.49 -7.21
CA PRO A 29 3.13 -32.76 -6.63
C PRO A 29 2.77 -31.63 -7.60
N GLN A 30 1.53 -31.65 -8.09
CA GLN A 30 1.03 -30.57 -8.93
C GLN A 30 1.05 -29.31 -8.07
N PRO A 31 1.63 -28.19 -8.54
CA PRO A 31 1.62 -26.96 -7.76
C PRO A 31 0.16 -26.62 -7.44
N GLU A 32 -0.15 -26.47 -6.15
CA GLU A 32 -1.45 -25.96 -5.73
C GLU A 32 -1.62 -24.56 -6.33
N PRO A 33 -2.82 -24.22 -6.85
CA PRO A 33 -3.06 -22.88 -7.36
C PRO A 33 -2.85 -21.87 -6.23
N THR A 34 -1.86 -21.00 -6.38
CA THR A 34 -1.69 -19.85 -5.48
C THR A 34 -2.96 -19.01 -5.54
N PRO A 35 -3.56 -18.63 -4.39
CA PRO A 35 -4.73 -17.75 -4.41
C PRO A 35 -4.37 -16.46 -5.15
N THR A 36 -5.09 -16.19 -6.23
CA THR A 36 -4.96 -14.94 -6.97
C THR A 36 -5.83 -13.92 -6.25
N PHE A 37 -5.26 -12.77 -5.86
CA PHE A 37 -6.03 -11.72 -5.21
C PHE A 37 -7.15 -11.25 -6.14
N VAL A 38 -8.34 -11.10 -5.57
CA VAL A 38 -9.51 -10.54 -6.26
C VAL A 38 -9.82 -9.20 -5.60
N ALA A 39 -9.92 -8.15 -6.42
CA ALA A 39 -10.22 -6.83 -5.92
C ALA A 39 -11.61 -6.83 -5.24
N PRO A 40 -11.75 -6.24 -4.05
CA PRO A 40 -12.93 -6.42 -3.18
C PRO A 40 -14.15 -5.59 -3.61
N TYR A 41 -13.97 -4.52 -4.39
CA TYR A 41 -15.04 -3.58 -4.74
C TYR A 41 -15.57 -3.84 -6.16
N ALA A 42 -16.89 -3.71 -6.32
CA ALA A 42 -17.57 -3.96 -7.59
C ALA A 42 -17.51 -2.75 -8.54
N SER A 43 -17.29 -1.55 -8.04
CA SER A 43 -17.21 -0.32 -8.84
C SER A 43 -16.23 0.72 -8.30
N ASP A 44 -15.93 1.70 -9.14
CA ASP A 44 -15.10 2.85 -8.81
C ASP A 44 -15.72 3.69 -7.68
N GLU A 45 -17.04 3.83 -7.65
CA GLU A 45 -17.75 4.57 -6.60
C GLU A 45 -17.65 3.85 -5.25
N GLU A 46 -17.74 2.53 -5.24
CA GLU A 46 -17.56 1.73 -4.03
C GLU A 46 -16.11 1.81 -3.51
N ALA A 47 -15.14 1.72 -4.42
CA ALA A 47 -13.72 1.87 -4.08
C ALA A 47 -13.41 3.27 -3.52
N LEU A 48 -13.99 4.33 -4.11
CA LEU A 48 -13.85 5.69 -3.62
C LEU A 48 -14.44 5.86 -2.22
N ALA A 49 -15.65 5.36 -1.98
CA ALA A 49 -16.30 5.44 -0.66
C ALA A 49 -15.49 4.69 0.41
N ALA A 50 -14.93 3.53 0.09
CA ALA A 50 -14.06 2.80 1.00
C ALA A 50 -12.76 3.56 1.30
N ALA A 51 -12.18 4.23 0.31
CA ALA A 51 -10.98 5.05 0.49
C ALA A 51 -11.25 6.31 1.34
N GLU A 52 -12.41 6.94 1.18
CA GLU A 52 -12.86 8.04 2.03
C GLU A 52 -12.97 7.62 3.49
N GLU A 53 -13.60 6.47 3.76
CA GLU A 53 -13.74 5.92 5.10
C GLU A 53 -12.38 5.60 5.72
N ALA A 54 -11.51 4.92 4.97
CA ALA A 54 -10.15 4.60 5.43
C ALA A 54 -9.32 5.86 5.74
N TYR A 55 -9.46 6.91 4.92
CA TYR A 55 -8.78 8.19 5.18
C TYR A 55 -9.33 8.92 6.39
N ALA A 56 -10.66 8.90 6.57
CA ALA A 56 -11.31 9.47 7.75
C ALA A 56 -10.82 8.80 9.04
N GLU A 57 -10.70 7.47 9.04
CA GLU A 57 -10.16 6.72 10.18
C GLU A 57 -8.68 7.01 10.44
N TYR A 58 -7.87 7.16 9.38
CA TYR A 58 -6.48 7.61 9.51
C TYR A 58 -6.37 8.98 10.21
N LEU A 59 -7.16 9.97 9.75
CA LEU A 59 -7.18 11.30 10.37
C LEU A 59 -7.74 11.26 11.80
N ARG A 60 -8.69 10.37 12.11
CA ARG A 60 -9.18 10.17 13.47
C ARG A 60 -8.06 9.72 14.41
N VAL A 61 -7.23 8.77 13.99
CA VAL A 61 -6.05 8.31 14.76
C VAL A 61 -5.06 9.46 14.96
N ILE A 62 -4.79 10.26 13.94
CA ILE A 62 -3.94 11.46 14.06
C ILE A 62 -4.51 12.46 15.06
N ASN A 63 -5.79 12.81 14.94
CA ASN A 63 -6.43 13.81 15.78
C ASN A 63 -6.45 13.38 17.24
N VAL A 64 -6.71 12.09 17.52
CA VAL A 64 -6.59 11.53 18.88
C VAL A 64 -5.14 11.63 19.38
N THR A 65 -4.17 11.23 18.57
CA THR A 65 -2.73 11.27 18.91
C THR A 65 -2.26 12.69 19.24
N LEU A 66 -2.64 13.67 18.42
CA LEU A 66 -2.32 15.07 18.65
C LEU A 66 -2.98 15.62 19.91
N ARG A 67 -4.20 15.17 20.23
CA ARG A 67 -4.95 15.64 21.40
C ARG A 67 -4.43 15.07 22.71
N THR A 68 -4.01 13.81 22.71
CA THR A 68 -3.48 13.13 23.89
C THR A 68 -1.98 13.35 24.06
N ALA A 69 -1.29 13.77 22.99
CA ALA A 69 0.17 13.73 22.89
C ALA A 69 0.75 12.34 23.24
N VAL A 70 -0.02 11.28 22.94
CA VAL A 70 0.38 9.88 23.16
C VAL A 70 0.30 9.16 21.83
N VAL A 71 1.42 8.56 21.41
CA VAL A 71 1.47 7.73 20.20
C VAL A 71 1.21 6.28 20.57
N ASP A 72 0.15 5.73 19.99
CA ASP A 72 -0.14 4.30 20.03
C ASP A 72 0.16 3.70 18.64
N GLU A 73 1.28 2.98 18.55
CA GLU A 73 1.73 2.36 17.30
C GLU A 73 0.74 1.29 16.80
N ALA A 74 -0.01 0.63 17.70
CA ALA A 74 -1.02 -0.35 17.30
C ALA A 74 -2.21 0.33 16.61
N LEU A 75 -2.60 1.53 17.06
CA LEU A 75 -3.62 2.32 16.37
C LEU A 75 -3.14 2.74 14.98
N PHE A 76 -1.90 3.22 14.83
CA PHE A 76 -1.38 3.56 13.51
C PHE A 76 -1.31 2.34 12.57
N LYS A 77 -0.92 1.17 13.07
CA LYS A 77 -0.91 -0.10 12.28
C LYS A 77 -2.29 -0.54 11.80
N SER A 78 -3.37 -0.08 12.46
CA SER A 78 -4.74 -0.39 12.05
C SER A 78 -5.24 0.48 10.88
N VAL A 79 -4.53 1.56 10.55
CA VAL A 79 -4.96 2.54 9.51
C VAL A 79 -3.90 2.81 8.45
N ALA A 80 -2.64 2.44 8.69
CA ALA A 80 -1.53 2.70 7.78
C ALA A 80 -0.54 1.53 7.71
N VAL A 81 0.19 1.46 6.60
CA VAL A 81 1.20 0.44 6.31
C VAL A 81 2.39 1.07 5.59
N GLY A 82 3.51 0.34 5.48
CA GLY A 82 4.61 0.72 4.62
C GLY A 82 5.30 2.02 5.05
N ALA A 83 5.59 2.88 4.07
CA ALA A 83 6.29 4.14 4.29
C ALA A 83 5.46 5.11 5.12
N GLU A 84 4.15 5.23 4.83
CA GLU A 84 3.28 6.14 5.60
C GLU A 84 3.25 5.78 7.08
N LEU A 85 3.13 4.49 7.42
CA LEU A 85 3.14 4.06 8.82
C LEU A 85 4.42 4.51 9.55
N ALA A 86 5.57 4.30 8.92
CA ALA A 86 6.86 4.68 9.49
C ALA A 86 6.97 6.20 9.68
N ASP A 87 6.56 6.97 8.67
CA ASP A 87 6.62 8.43 8.69
C ASP A 87 5.63 9.02 9.70
N ALA A 88 4.40 8.54 9.75
CA ALA A 88 3.39 8.98 10.70
C ALA A 88 3.85 8.74 12.14
N VAL A 89 4.28 7.51 12.47
CA VAL A 89 4.77 7.18 13.81
C VAL A 89 5.97 8.05 14.18
N SER A 90 6.91 8.26 13.26
CA SER A 90 8.08 9.12 13.47
C SER A 90 7.69 10.58 13.76
N VAL A 91 6.84 11.17 12.91
CA VAL A 91 6.41 12.57 13.01
C VAL A 91 5.65 12.81 14.31
N TYR A 92 4.63 11.98 14.61
CA TYR A 92 3.79 12.20 15.78
C TYR A 92 4.51 11.84 17.08
N SER A 93 5.45 10.89 17.07
CA SER A 93 6.29 10.60 18.23
C SER A 93 7.19 11.78 18.58
N ARG A 94 7.73 12.47 17.59
CA ARG A 94 8.51 13.70 17.81
C ARG A 94 7.65 14.80 18.41
N ILE A 95 6.44 15.03 17.88
CA ILE A 95 5.49 16.03 18.41
C ILE A 95 5.16 15.73 19.87
N ALA A 96 4.80 14.49 20.17
CA ALA A 96 4.50 14.03 21.53
C ALA A 96 5.70 14.19 22.48
N LYS A 97 6.91 13.81 22.05
CA LYS A 97 8.14 13.95 22.84
C LYS A 97 8.50 15.40 23.14
N GLU A 98 8.14 16.32 22.26
CA GLU A 98 8.30 17.76 22.46
C GLU A 98 7.21 18.36 23.39
N GLY A 99 6.30 17.53 23.91
CA GLY A 99 5.20 17.98 24.77
C GLY A 99 4.14 18.80 24.03
N LYS A 100 4.13 18.71 22.69
CA LYS A 100 3.21 19.49 21.85
C LYS A 100 1.92 18.71 21.61
N TYR A 101 0.81 19.43 21.55
CA TYR A 101 -0.51 18.85 21.33
C TYR A 101 -1.41 19.78 20.51
N SER A 102 -2.56 19.26 20.06
CA SER A 102 -3.59 20.06 19.39
C SER A 102 -4.97 19.76 19.97
N THR A 103 -5.83 20.77 20.03
CA THR A 103 -7.26 20.60 20.31
C THR A 103 -8.13 20.79 19.07
N ALA A 104 -7.51 21.08 17.91
CA ALA A 104 -8.18 21.20 16.64
C ALA A 104 -8.00 19.92 15.84
N ASP A 105 -8.98 19.64 14.98
CA ASP A 105 -8.96 18.46 14.13
C ASP A 105 -8.48 18.84 12.73
N ILE A 106 -7.69 17.95 12.14
CA ILE A 106 -7.39 17.93 10.70
C ILE A 106 -8.58 17.26 10.02
N THR A 107 -9.04 17.86 8.92
CA THR A 107 -10.19 17.37 8.14
C THR A 107 -9.85 17.29 6.67
N PHE A 108 -10.76 16.75 5.86
CA PHE A 108 -10.63 16.72 4.41
C PHE A 108 -11.99 16.89 3.75
N ASP A 109 -11.97 17.32 2.49
CA ASP A 109 -13.11 17.32 1.59
C ASP A 109 -12.64 17.11 0.14
N GLN A 110 -13.54 17.33 -0.82
CA GLN A 110 -13.25 17.30 -2.27
C GLN A 110 -12.40 16.09 -2.70
N THR A 111 -12.97 14.91 -2.51
CA THR A 111 -12.37 13.64 -2.89
C THR A 111 -12.62 13.32 -4.37
N SER A 112 -11.64 12.70 -5.00
CA SER A 112 -11.80 12.15 -6.35
C SER A 112 -10.94 10.91 -6.54
N LEU A 113 -11.49 9.92 -7.25
CA LEU A 113 -10.75 8.71 -7.58
C LEU A 113 -9.72 9.02 -8.67
N GLN A 114 -8.47 8.65 -8.41
CA GLN A 114 -7.39 8.70 -9.40
C GLN A 114 -7.23 7.33 -10.06
N ARG A 115 -7.29 6.26 -9.27
CA ARG A 115 -7.16 4.88 -9.73
C ARG A 115 -7.84 3.90 -8.79
N TYR A 116 -8.46 2.89 -9.39
CA TYR A 116 -8.79 1.62 -8.74
C TYR A 116 -8.19 0.48 -9.59
N SER A 117 -7.24 -0.27 -9.02
CA SER A 117 -6.52 -1.36 -9.71
C SER A 117 -7.22 -2.70 -9.49
N THR A 118 -7.53 -3.40 -10.57
CA THR A 118 -8.12 -4.76 -10.50
C THR A 118 -7.16 -5.82 -11.06
N ASP A 119 -5.86 -5.52 -11.09
CA ASP A 119 -4.80 -6.31 -11.73
C ASP A 119 -4.29 -7.48 -10.89
N GLY A 120 -4.99 -7.83 -9.81
CA GLY A 120 -4.68 -8.98 -8.96
C GLY A 120 -3.58 -8.72 -7.93
N SER A 121 -3.34 -7.44 -7.58
CA SER A 121 -2.46 -7.03 -6.50
C SER A 121 -3.24 -6.32 -5.39
N PRO A 122 -3.00 -6.64 -4.10
CA PRO A 122 -3.52 -5.86 -2.99
C PRO A 122 -2.72 -4.56 -2.76
N LYS A 123 -1.61 -4.34 -3.47
CA LYS A 123 -0.77 -3.14 -3.33
C LYS A 123 -1.23 -2.02 -4.23
N GLU A 124 -1.23 -0.79 -3.71
CA GLU A 124 -1.68 0.41 -4.44
C GLU A 124 -3.03 0.17 -5.14
N LEU A 125 -3.96 -0.46 -4.39
CA LEU A 125 -5.24 -0.89 -4.91
C LEU A 125 -6.10 0.32 -5.28
N VAL A 126 -6.13 1.32 -4.42
CA VAL A 126 -6.91 2.55 -4.62
C VAL A 126 -5.99 3.76 -4.43
N THR A 127 -6.10 4.72 -5.33
CA THR A 127 -5.45 6.03 -5.22
C THR A 127 -6.50 7.11 -5.39
N ILE A 128 -6.52 8.08 -4.49
CA ILE A 128 -7.44 9.23 -4.52
C ILE A 128 -6.66 10.54 -4.42
N TYR A 129 -7.29 11.60 -4.92
CA TYR A 129 -6.94 12.97 -4.54
C TYR A 129 -7.93 13.46 -3.48
N VAL A 130 -7.43 14.14 -2.47
CA VAL A 130 -8.23 14.79 -1.42
C VAL A 130 -7.75 16.22 -1.22
N CYS A 131 -8.67 17.11 -0.87
CA CYS A 131 -8.32 18.39 -0.28
C CYS A 131 -8.18 18.20 1.23
N GLU A 132 -6.96 18.22 1.75
CA GLU A 132 -6.72 18.18 3.20
C GLU A 132 -6.76 19.60 3.77
N ASP A 133 -7.66 19.83 4.73
CA ASP A 133 -7.82 21.09 5.43
C ASP A 133 -7.08 21.06 6.77
N LEU A 134 -5.97 21.82 6.82
CA LEU A 134 -5.19 22.08 8.03
C LEU A 134 -5.37 23.51 8.53
N SER A 135 -6.29 24.29 7.95
CA SER A 135 -6.44 25.73 8.24
C SER A 135 -6.79 26.03 9.69
N LYS A 136 -7.48 25.09 10.34
CA LYS A 136 -7.81 25.12 11.76
C LYS A 136 -6.81 24.39 12.63
N ALA A 137 -5.93 23.57 12.06
CA ALA A 137 -4.96 22.80 12.81
C ALA A 137 -3.86 23.72 13.36
N TYR A 138 -3.45 23.47 14.60
CA TYR A 138 -2.36 24.17 15.26
C TYR A 138 -1.73 23.31 16.34
N LEU A 139 -0.50 23.63 16.73
CA LEU A 139 0.16 23.00 17.88
C LEU A 139 0.30 24.00 19.01
N LEU A 140 0.01 23.51 20.22
CA LEU A 140 0.29 24.18 21.48
C LEU A 140 1.54 23.54 22.11
N ASP A 141 2.35 24.34 22.80
CA ASP A 141 3.42 23.85 23.67
C ASP A 141 2.89 23.47 25.06
N SER A 142 3.78 23.03 25.95
CA SER A 142 3.43 22.62 27.32
C SER A 142 2.83 23.75 28.17
N ASP A 143 3.08 25.01 27.81
CA ASP A 143 2.56 26.20 28.50
C ASP A 143 1.22 26.66 27.90
N GLY A 144 0.74 25.98 26.85
CA GLY A 144 -0.51 26.29 26.15
C GLY A 144 -0.37 27.40 25.11
N ASN A 145 0.86 27.80 24.75
CA ASN A 145 1.09 28.81 23.74
C ASN A 145 1.13 28.19 22.35
N ARG A 146 0.68 28.92 21.33
CA ARG A 146 0.80 28.49 19.94
C ARG A 146 2.27 28.43 19.53
N VAL A 147 2.68 27.28 18.99
CA VAL A 147 4.03 27.08 18.44
C VAL A 147 4.24 27.91 17.16
N LYS A 148 3.16 28.10 16.38
CA LYS A 148 3.13 28.93 15.18
C LYS A 148 1.74 29.55 15.02
N ASP A 149 1.69 30.83 14.66
CA ASP A 149 0.42 31.56 14.48
C ASP A 149 -0.12 31.52 13.05
N GLN A 150 0.72 31.19 12.07
CA GLN A 150 0.31 31.13 10.67
C GLN A 150 -0.49 29.85 10.40
N SER A 151 -1.73 30.01 9.91
CA SER A 151 -2.56 28.91 9.42
C SER A 151 -1.90 28.23 8.22
N VAL A 152 -2.06 26.91 8.12
CA VAL A 152 -1.64 26.14 6.95
C VAL A 152 -2.84 26.08 6.00
N PRO A 153 -2.75 26.62 4.76
CA PRO A 153 -3.87 26.57 3.84
C PRO A 153 -4.22 25.12 3.46
N PRO A 154 -5.47 24.84 3.05
CA PRO A 154 -5.82 23.56 2.47
C PRO A 154 -4.96 23.25 1.25
N ARG A 155 -4.71 21.96 1.00
CA ARG A 155 -3.84 21.50 -0.08
C ARG A 155 -4.34 20.19 -0.67
N ILE A 156 -4.05 19.99 -1.95
CA ILE A 156 -4.33 18.73 -2.63
C ILE A 156 -3.25 17.71 -2.26
N VAL A 157 -3.71 16.55 -1.81
CA VAL A 157 -2.86 15.42 -1.42
C VAL A 157 -3.29 14.21 -2.23
N GLN A 158 -2.32 13.49 -2.77
CA GLN A 158 -2.52 12.16 -3.32
C GLN A 158 -2.36 11.14 -2.20
N ILE A 159 -3.33 10.25 -2.06
CA ILE A 159 -3.33 9.16 -1.08
C ILE A 159 -3.40 7.84 -1.84
N SER A 160 -2.48 6.93 -1.55
CA SER A 160 -2.50 5.55 -2.05
C SER A 160 -2.78 4.59 -0.90
N PHE A 161 -3.57 3.56 -1.20
CA PHE A 161 -3.97 2.53 -0.26
C PHE A 161 -3.55 1.14 -0.72
N ASP A 162 -3.04 0.36 0.22
CA ASP A 162 -2.97 -1.09 0.09
C ASP A 162 -4.23 -1.71 0.69
N TYR A 163 -4.66 -2.85 0.17
CA TYR A 163 -5.68 -3.67 0.80
C TYR A 163 -5.06 -4.70 1.75
N SER A 164 -5.48 -4.68 3.01
CA SER A 164 -5.15 -5.71 3.97
C SER A 164 -6.16 -6.84 3.87
N VAL A 165 -5.73 -7.99 3.36
CA VAL A 165 -6.57 -9.20 3.31
C VAL A 165 -6.95 -9.66 4.71
N ASP A 166 -6.05 -9.55 5.68
CA ASP A 166 -6.28 -9.99 7.06
C ASP A 166 -7.29 -9.09 7.81
N GLN A 167 -7.28 -7.78 7.52
CA GLN A 167 -8.17 -6.80 8.16
C GLN A 167 -9.41 -6.49 7.31
N GLU A 168 -9.49 -7.02 6.09
CA GLU A 168 -10.53 -6.75 5.10
C GLU A 168 -10.79 -5.25 4.90
N THR A 169 -9.73 -4.45 4.86
CA THR A 169 -9.81 -2.98 4.79
C THR A 169 -8.65 -2.35 4.03
N LEU A 170 -8.82 -1.10 3.62
CA LEU A 170 -7.75 -0.27 3.05
C LEU A 170 -6.88 0.29 4.17
N LEU A 171 -5.56 0.20 3.97
CA LEU A 171 -4.56 0.82 4.81
C LEU A 171 -3.79 1.85 3.98
N LEU A 172 -3.62 3.04 4.53
CA LEU A 172 -2.87 4.11 3.88
C LEU A 172 -1.41 3.66 3.71
N SER A 173 -0.91 3.59 2.48
CA SER A 173 0.45 3.14 2.18
C SER A 173 1.40 4.28 1.79
N ASP A 174 0.87 5.33 1.15
CA ASP A 174 1.62 6.52 0.75
C ASP A 174 0.73 7.77 0.71
N ARG A 175 1.26 8.90 1.16
CA ARG A 175 0.57 10.18 1.20
C ARG A 175 1.52 11.30 0.79
N GLN A 176 1.24 11.95 -0.34
CA GLN A 176 2.14 12.96 -0.90
C GLN A 176 1.37 14.20 -1.37
N PRO A 177 1.88 15.42 -1.10
CA PRO A 177 1.34 16.64 -1.71
C PRO A 177 1.43 16.55 -3.24
N TRP A 178 0.33 16.79 -3.94
CA TRP A 178 0.28 16.67 -5.41
C TRP A 178 0.81 17.93 -6.12
N VAL A 179 0.50 19.12 -5.58
CA VAL A 179 0.96 20.44 -6.06
C VAL A 179 0.94 21.45 -4.91
N GLU A 180 1.81 22.48 -4.91
CA GLU A 180 1.70 23.63 -4.00
C GLU A 180 0.56 24.59 -4.41
N THR A 181 -0.60 24.05 -4.77
CA THR A 181 -1.79 24.83 -5.09
C THR A 181 -2.84 24.55 -4.03
N SER A 182 -3.45 25.61 -3.49
CA SER A 182 -4.58 25.46 -2.58
C SER A 182 -5.78 24.90 -3.34
N CYS A 183 -6.44 23.92 -2.74
CA CYS A 183 -7.90 23.83 -2.84
C CYS A 183 -8.50 24.92 -1.93
#